data_AF-A0A6J6R8Z0-F1
#
_entry.id   AF-A0A6J6R8Z0-F1
#
_cell.length_a   1.000
_cell.length_b   1.000
_cell.length_c   1.000
_cell.angle_alpha   90.00
_cell.angle_beta   90.00
_cell.angle_gamma   90.00
#
_symmetry.space_group_name_H-M   'P 1'
#
loop_
_entity.id
_entity.type
_entity.pdbx_description
1 polymer ?
#
loop_
_entity_poly.entity_id
_entity_poly.type
_entity_poly.pdbx_seq_one_letter_code
_entity_poly.pdbx_strand_id
1 'polypeptide(L)'
;MVAKKAAAVKAPGKPFPKKDNPVPAVVEPPKNLPKNAAATAAADGFQRRLTLPPPAKIEKRTSKAGTLKPLRDIPTPLVAAATEAPWSNSELKEMKVELSKELIRLRAELVLAEAQAEDLLQDSGDGAGDDQADAGAKTFEREHEISLVYNARDMVMQTEHALDRITAGSYGKCEDCGNAIGKARLQVFPRATLCMICKQKEERR
;
A
#
# COMPACT_ATOMS: atom_id res chain seq x y z
N MET A 1 2.82 -37.00 54.87
CA MET A 1 2.59 -37.82 53.66
C MET A 1 3.06 -37.00 52.46
N VAL A 2 4.15 -37.42 51.85
CA VAL A 2 4.87 -36.68 50.78
C VAL A 2 4.44 -37.26 49.44
N ALA A 3 3.73 -36.48 48.63
CA ALA A 3 3.38 -36.88 47.26
C ALA A 3 4.56 -36.54 46.33
N LYS A 4 5.25 -37.61 45.91
CA LYS A 4 6.38 -37.60 44.98
C LYS A 4 5.87 -37.45 43.53
N LYS A 5 6.48 -36.51 42.80
CA LYS A 5 6.36 -36.30 41.35
C LYS A 5 6.80 -37.57 40.60
N ALA A 6 5.99 -38.08 39.66
CA ALA A 6 6.40 -39.13 38.73
C ALA A 6 6.67 -38.51 37.34
N ALA A 7 7.85 -38.80 36.82
CA ALA A 7 8.34 -38.40 35.51
C ALA A 7 7.68 -39.26 34.41
N ALA A 8 7.22 -38.62 33.33
CA ALA A 8 6.75 -39.30 32.13
C ALA A 8 7.95 -39.76 31.28
N VAL A 9 8.02 -41.07 31.05
CA VAL A 9 9.01 -41.76 30.21
C VAL A 9 8.67 -41.54 28.73
N LYS A 10 9.67 -41.16 27.92
CA LYS A 10 9.60 -41.03 26.46
C LYS A 10 9.34 -42.39 25.81
N ALA A 11 8.32 -42.48 24.95
CA ALA A 11 8.12 -43.58 24.01
C ALA A 11 8.95 -43.36 22.73
N PRO A 12 9.51 -44.41 22.10
CA PRO A 12 10.30 -44.28 20.88
C PRO A 12 9.42 -43.92 19.67
N GLY A 13 9.80 -42.85 18.96
CA GLY A 13 9.12 -42.35 17.78
C GLY A 13 9.16 -43.35 16.62
N LYS A 14 8.01 -43.52 15.96
CA LYS A 14 7.88 -44.23 14.69
C LYS A 14 8.56 -43.39 13.59
N PRO A 15 9.35 -43.99 12.68
CA PRO A 15 10.01 -43.22 11.62
C PRO A 15 8.99 -42.64 10.65
N PHE A 16 9.20 -41.37 10.26
CA PHE A 16 8.40 -40.67 9.27
C PHE A 16 8.42 -41.39 7.91
N PRO A 17 7.29 -41.50 7.20
CA PRO A 17 7.27 -42.02 5.84
C PRO A 17 7.99 -41.05 4.89
N LYS A 18 8.89 -41.57 4.05
CA LYS A 18 9.54 -40.82 2.98
C LYS A 18 8.48 -40.37 1.97
N LYS A 19 8.37 -39.05 1.78
CA LYS A 19 7.59 -38.46 0.69
C LYS A 19 8.51 -38.45 -0.53
N ASP A 20 8.26 -39.35 -1.47
CA ASP A 20 8.85 -39.28 -2.80
C ASP A 20 8.23 -38.07 -3.52
N ASN A 21 8.99 -36.98 -3.63
CA ASN A 21 8.62 -35.85 -4.48
C ASN A 21 8.99 -36.20 -5.92
N PRO A 22 8.04 -36.28 -6.87
CA PRO A 22 8.39 -36.33 -8.28
C PRO A 22 9.02 -34.98 -8.69
N VAL A 23 10.17 -35.07 -9.35
CA VAL A 23 10.88 -33.92 -9.95
C VAL A 23 9.93 -33.25 -10.96
N PRO A 24 9.75 -31.91 -10.93
CA PRO A 24 8.97 -31.23 -11.95
C PRO A 24 9.64 -31.39 -13.32
N ALA A 25 8.84 -31.80 -14.31
CA ALA A 25 9.26 -31.92 -15.69
C ALA A 25 9.83 -30.59 -16.20
N VAL A 26 11.00 -30.67 -16.84
CA VAL A 26 11.60 -29.57 -17.60
C VAL A 26 10.64 -29.20 -18.73
N VAL A 27 9.99 -28.05 -18.63
CA VAL A 27 9.21 -27.47 -19.73
C VAL A 27 10.20 -26.96 -20.76
N GLU A 28 10.21 -27.58 -21.95
CA GLU A 28 10.99 -27.10 -23.09
C GLU A 28 10.56 -25.66 -23.47
N PRO A 29 11.51 -24.75 -23.76
CA PRO A 29 11.18 -23.40 -24.18
C PRO A 29 10.52 -23.39 -25.57
N PRO A 30 9.58 -22.45 -25.85
CA PRO A 30 8.87 -22.37 -27.12
C PRO A 30 9.82 -22.13 -28.30
N LYS A 31 9.60 -22.86 -29.40
CA LYS A 31 10.46 -22.96 -30.61
C LYS A 31 10.56 -21.69 -31.48
N ASN A 32 10.18 -20.51 -30.99
CA ASN A 32 10.21 -19.28 -31.77
C ASN A 32 10.92 -18.15 -31.01
N LEU A 33 12.24 -18.21 -30.96
CA LEU A 33 13.09 -17.01 -30.78
C LEU A 33 13.65 -16.60 -32.16
N PRO A 34 13.62 -15.31 -32.52
CA PRO A 34 14.26 -14.83 -33.74
C PRO A 34 15.77 -15.02 -33.65
N LYS A 35 16.34 -15.71 -34.64
CA LYS A 35 17.79 -15.88 -34.82
C LYS A 35 18.41 -14.54 -35.20
N ASN A 36 18.94 -13.82 -34.22
CA ASN A 36 19.92 -12.77 -34.50
C ASN A 36 21.31 -13.32 -34.20
N ALA A 37 22.20 -13.05 -35.16
CA ALA A 37 23.42 -13.78 -35.46
C ALA A 37 24.38 -13.99 -34.27
N ALA A 38 24.98 -15.17 -34.24
CA ALA A 38 26.11 -15.50 -33.41
C ALA A 38 27.30 -14.56 -33.71
N ALA A 39 27.80 -13.88 -32.69
CA ALA A 39 29.11 -13.23 -32.75
C ALA A 39 30.18 -14.29 -32.41
N THR A 40 30.99 -14.65 -33.40
CA THR A 40 32.18 -15.48 -33.23
C THR A 40 33.21 -14.72 -32.39
N ALA A 41 33.64 -15.32 -31.28
CA ALA A 41 34.72 -14.80 -30.45
C ALA A 41 36.06 -15.37 -30.93
N ALA A 42 36.93 -14.51 -31.46
CA ALA A 42 38.37 -14.78 -31.51
C ALA A 42 39.01 -14.30 -30.19
N ALA A 43 39.89 -15.14 -29.63
CA ALA A 43 40.62 -14.87 -28.41
C ALA A 43 41.78 -13.92 -28.66
N ASP A 44 41.97 -12.93 -27.77
CA ASP A 44 43.27 -12.51 -27.27
C ASP A 44 43.12 -11.50 -26.11
N GLY A 45 43.95 -11.70 -25.07
CA GLY A 45 44.53 -10.66 -24.22
C GLY A 45 43.64 -9.75 -23.37
N PHE A 46 43.55 -10.07 -22.07
CA PHE A 46 43.68 -9.14 -20.94
C PHE A 46 43.07 -7.72 -21.07
N GLN A 47 41.79 -7.59 -20.74
CA GLN A 47 41.09 -6.44 -20.09
C GLN A 47 39.61 -6.45 -20.49
N ARG A 48 38.83 -7.40 -19.96
CA ARG A 48 37.37 -7.27 -19.99
C ARG A 48 36.94 -6.47 -18.78
N ARG A 49 36.95 -5.15 -18.92
CA ARG A 49 36.18 -4.27 -18.05
C ARG A 49 34.74 -4.81 -18.05
N LEU A 50 34.19 -5.10 -16.87
CA LEU A 50 32.76 -5.42 -16.67
C LEU A 50 31.89 -4.18 -16.92
N THR A 51 32.12 -3.46 -18.01
CA THR A 51 31.15 -2.51 -18.53
C THR A 51 30.18 -3.34 -19.35
N LEU A 52 28.98 -3.57 -18.81
CA LEU A 52 27.86 -3.95 -19.66
C LEU A 52 27.83 -2.97 -20.84
N PRO A 53 27.76 -3.45 -22.08
CA PRO A 53 27.55 -2.55 -23.20
C PRO A 53 26.30 -1.70 -22.89
N PRO A 54 26.31 -0.39 -23.20
CA PRO A 54 25.15 0.44 -22.98
C PRO A 54 23.95 -0.24 -23.65
N PRO A 55 22.77 -0.28 -22.98
CA PRO A 55 21.61 -0.94 -23.54
C PRO A 55 21.36 -0.39 -24.93
N ALA A 56 21.14 -1.29 -25.90
CA ALA A 56 20.88 -0.90 -27.28
C ALA A 56 19.80 0.18 -27.27
N LYS A 57 20.08 1.32 -27.89
CA LYS A 57 19.10 2.42 -27.99
C LYS A 57 17.84 1.83 -28.60
N ILE A 58 16.77 1.77 -27.81
CA ILE A 58 15.45 1.39 -28.32
C ILE A 58 15.08 2.46 -29.32
N GLU A 59 15.25 2.17 -30.61
CA GLU A 59 14.79 3.06 -31.65
C GLU A 59 13.27 3.16 -31.50
N LYS A 60 12.82 4.34 -31.02
CA LYS A 60 11.41 4.66 -30.90
C LYS A 60 10.83 4.47 -32.29
N ARG A 61 10.11 3.37 -32.51
CA ARG A 61 9.43 3.12 -33.77
C ARG A 61 8.54 4.33 -34.04
N THR A 62 8.90 5.09 -35.07
CA THR A 62 8.11 6.19 -35.63
C THR A 62 6.91 5.65 -36.43
N SER A 63 6.40 4.47 -36.06
CA SER A 63 5.08 4.05 -36.50
C SER A 63 4.09 4.98 -35.83
N LYS A 64 3.71 6.02 -36.59
CA LYS A 64 2.51 6.85 -36.46
C LYS A 64 1.63 6.27 -35.36
N ALA A 65 1.74 6.82 -34.14
CA ALA A 65 1.10 6.29 -32.95
C ALA A 65 -0.37 6.08 -33.30
N GLY A 66 -0.76 4.83 -33.54
CA GLY A 66 -2.15 4.49 -33.77
C GLY A 66 -2.85 4.98 -32.53
N THR A 67 -3.79 5.90 -32.69
CA THR A 67 -4.58 6.47 -31.60
C THR A 67 -5.06 5.29 -30.78
N LEU A 68 -4.51 5.14 -29.56
CA LEU A 68 -4.90 4.05 -28.67
C LEU A 68 -6.42 4.13 -28.59
N LYS A 69 -7.11 3.06 -29.02
CA LYS A 69 -8.57 3.00 -28.91
C LYS A 69 -8.88 3.26 -27.44
N PRO A 70 -9.68 4.28 -27.09
CA PRO A 70 -10.04 4.51 -25.70
C PRO A 70 -10.68 3.22 -25.18
N LEU A 71 -10.25 2.77 -24.00
CA LEU A 71 -10.95 1.69 -23.31
C LEU A 71 -12.41 2.12 -23.21
N ARG A 72 -13.31 1.34 -23.81
CA ARG A 72 -14.71 1.71 -24.00
C ARG A 72 -15.51 1.77 -22.70
N ASP A 73 -14.92 1.27 -21.61
CA ASP A 73 -15.59 1.09 -20.31
C ASP A 73 -14.79 1.73 -19.17
N ILE A 74 -14.28 2.95 -19.35
CA ILE A 74 -13.83 3.74 -18.18
C ILE A 74 -15.09 4.35 -17.57
N PRO A 75 -15.46 4.00 -16.32
CA PRO A 75 -16.59 4.63 -15.66
C PRO A 75 -16.35 6.13 -15.59
N THR A 76 -17.29 6.92 -16.10
CA THR A 76 -17.25 8.38 -15.98
C THR A 76 -17.16 8.75 -14.50
N PRO A 77 -16.26 9.66 -14.08
CA PRO A 77 -16.24 10.10 -12.69
C PRO A 77 -17.62 10.67 -12.33
N LEU A 78 -18.25 10.11 -11.28
CA LEU A 78 -19.40 10.71 -10.60
C LEU A 78 -19.08 12.12 -10.09
N VAL A 79 -19.29 13.11 -10.94
CA VAL A 79 -19.27 14.53 -10.55
C VAL A 79 -20.63 14.86 -9.90
N ALA A 80 -20.64 15.82 -8.97
CA ALA A 80 -21.89 16.35 -8.44
C ALA A 80 -22.81 16.77 -9.60
N ALA A 81 -24.02 16.22 -9.68
CA ALA A 81 -24.95 16.62 -10.72
C ALA A 81 -25.39 18.07 -10.48
N ALA A 82 -25.59 18.84 -11.54
CA ALA A 82 -26.03 20.24 -11.45
C ALA A 82 -27.41 20.42 -10.76
N THR A 83 -28.17 19.34 -10.63
CA THR A 83 -29.48 19.28 -9.97
C THR A 83 -29.42 18.79 -8.51
N GLU A 84 -28.24 18.50 -7.97
CA GLU A 84 -28.11 18.09 -6.56
C GLU A 84 -28.45 19.26 -5.63
N ALA A 85 -29.39 19.01 -4.70
CA ALA A 85 -29.73 19.98 -3.67
C ALA A 85 -28.54 20.21 -2.72
N PRO A 86 -28.33 21.45 -2.25
CA PRO A 86 -27.32 21.73 -1.25
C PRO A 86 -27.61 20.96 0.05
N TRP A 87 -26.55 20.72 0.84
CA TRP A 87 -26.68 20.05 2.14
C TRP A 87 -27.62 20.83 3.07
N SER A 88 -28.60 20.14 3.64
CA SER A 88 -29.48 20.73 4.64
C SER A 88 -28.80 20.80 6.01
N ASN A 89 -29.25 21.74 6.85
CA ASN A 89 -28.70 21.90 8.21
C ASN A 89 -28.91 20.66 9.10
N SER A 90 -29.97 19.87 8.88
CA SER A 90 -30.19 18.60 9.58
C SER A 90 -29.16 17.55 9.18
N GLU A 91 -28.91 17.40 7.87
CA GLU A 91 -27.94 16.44 7.35
C GLU A 91 -26.51 16.79 7.80
N LEU A 92 -26.13 18.06 7.82
CA LEU A 92 -24.83 18.49 8.33
C LEU A 92 -24.65 18.18 9.82
N LYS A 93 -25.72 18.28 10.62
CA LYS A 93 -25.69 17.90 12.04
C LYS A 93 -25.49 16.40 12.20
N GLU A 94 -26.20 15.59 11.42
CA GLU A 94 -26.03 14.13 11.42
C GLU A 94 -24.60 13.74 11.04
N MET A 95 -24.06 14.31 9.96
CA MET A 95 -22.68 14.05 9.54
C MET A 95 -21.65 14.49 10.59
N LYS A 96 -21.90 15.62 11.26
CA LYS A 96 -21.04 16.09 12.36
C LYS A 96 -21.02 15.11 13.53
N VAL A 97 -22.18 14.55 13.88
CA VAL A 97 -22.28 13.55 14.96
C VAL A 97 -21.48 12.31 14.57
N GLU A 98 -21.66 11.80 13.35
CA GLU A 98 -20.93 10.61 12.89
C GLU A 98 -19.41 10.85 12.85
N LEU A 99 -18.95 11.96 12.27
CA LEU A 99 -17.53 12.30 12.23
C LEU A 99 -16.92 12.53 13.62
N SER A 100 -17.68 13.09 14.57
CA SER A 100 -17.16 13.30 15.92
C SER A 100 -17.03 11.99 16.71
N LYS A 101 -17.96 11.04 16.50
CA LYS A 101 -17.83 9.67 17.02
C LYS A 101 -16.63 8.96 16.42
N GLU A 102 -16.45 9.06 15.11
CA GLU A 102 -15.31 8.46 14.41
C GLU A 102 -13.98 9.09 14.86
N LEU A 103 -13.94 10.41 15.10
CA LEU A 103 -12.75 11.08 15.62
C LEU A 103 -12.32 10.52 16.99
N ILE A 104 -13.27 10.27 17.89
CA ILE A 104 -12.97 9.68 19.21
C ILE A 104 -12.36 8.29 19.03
N ARG A 105 -12.93 7.48 18.14
CA ARG A 105 -12.43 6.15 17.82
C ARG A 105 -11.01 6.21 17.23
N LEU A 106 -10.80 7.03 16.21
CA LEU A 106 -9.49 7.17 15.54
C LEU A 106 -8.41 7.70 16.48
N ARG A 107 -8.74 8.62 17.40
CA ARG A 107 -7.80 9.08 18.42
C ARG A 107 -7.40 7.97 19.38
N ALA A 108 -8.32 7.10 19.77
CA ALA A 108 -7.99 5.93 20.59
C ALA A 108 -7.10 4.94 19.82
N GLU A 109 -7.39 4.68 18.54
CA GLU A 109 -6.56 3.85 17.67
C GLU A 109 -5.15 4.44 17.48
N LEU A 110 -5.03 5.76 17.33
CA LEU A 110 -3.75 6.45 17.24
C LEU A 110 -2.91 6.27 18.50
N VAL A 111 -3.50 6.45 19.69
CA VAL A 111 -2.78 6.26 20.96
C VAL A 111 -2.25 4.83 21.10
N LEU A 112 -3.03 3.83 20.67
CA LEU A 112 -2.58 2.44 20.67
C LEU A 112 -1.43 2.21 19.69
N ALA A 113 -1.53 2.71 18.46
CA ALA A 113 -0.48 2.58 17.45
C ALA A 113 0.82 3.26 17.90
N GLU A 114 0.72 4.45 18.51
CA GLU A 114 1.89 5.17 19.04
C GLU A 114 2.56 4.40 20.19
N ALA A 115 1.77 3.80 21.09
CA ALA A 115 2.31 2.98 22.17
C ALA A 115 3.03 1.73 21.64
N GLN A 116 2.48 1.06 20.64
CA GLN A 116 3.10 -0.12 20.01
C GLN A 116 4.41 0.23 19.29
N ALA A 117 4.44 1.35 18.55
CA ALA A 117 5.65 1.81 17.90
C ALA A 117 6.75 2.20 18.90
N GLU A 118 6.37 2.81 20.03
CA GLU A 118 7.30 3.18 21.10
C GLU A 118 7.88 1.94 21.80
N ASP A 119 7.05 0.94 22.10
CA ASP A 119 7.49 -0.33 22.71
C ASP A 119 8.60 -0.99 21.87
N LEU A 120 8.39 -1.09 20.55
CA LEU A 120 9.42 -1.58 19.63
C LEU A 120 10.67 -0.70 19.59
N LEU A 121 10.54 0.62 19.79
CA LEU A 121 11.68 1.55 19.84
C LEU A 121 12.54 1.34 21.08
N GLN A 122 11.92 1.04 22.22
CA GLN A 122 12.63 0.71 23.45
C GLN A 122 13.29 -0.67 23.39
N ASP A 123 12.62 -1.68 22.85
CA ASP A 123 13.11 -3.07 22.79
C ASP A 123 14.33 -3.27 21.88
N SER A 124 14.61 -2.34 20.95
CA SER A 124 15.76 -2.46 20.04
C SER A 124 17.10 -2.02 20.61
N GLY A 125 17.13 -1.55 21.87
CA GLY A 125 18.38 -1.14 22.54
C GLY A 125 19.30 -2.30 22.95
N ASP A 126 18.79 -3.52 23.07
CA ASP A 126 19.49 -4.68 23.65
C ASP A 126 19.89 -5.74 22.61
N GLY A 127 20.21 -5.33 21.37
CA GLY A 127 20.55 -6.19 20.22
C GLY A 127 21.80 -7.07 20.35
N ALA A 128 22.19 -7.46 21.56
CA ALA A 128 23.26 -8.39 21.84
C ALA A 128 22.89 -9.80 21.38
N GLY A 129 23.49 -10.24 20.27
CA GLY A 129 23.32 -11.59 19.74
C GLY A 129 22.41 -11.69 18.51
N ASP A 130 21.86 -10.58 18.04
CA ASP A 130 21.13 -10.53 16.77
C ASP A 130 22.09 -10.81 15.60
N ASP A 131 21.70 -11.71 14.71
CA ASP A 131 22.36 -11.86 13.43
C ASP A 131 21.84 -10.85 12.40
N GLN A 132 22.37 -10.91 11.17
CA GLN A 132 21.94 -9.99 10.11
C GLN A 132 20.47 -10.16 9.69
N ALA A 133 19.91 -11.36 9.86
CA ALA A 133 18.50 -11.61 9.57
C ALA A 133 17.62 -11.03 10.68
N ASP A 134 18.01 -11.20 11.95
CA ASP A 134 17.30 -10.63 13.09
C ASP A 134 17.25 -9.10 13.03
N ALA A 135 18.38 -8.46 12.74
CA ALA A 135 18.46 -7.01 12.58
C ALA A 135 17.55 -6.51 11.44
N GLY A 136 17.49 -7.24 10.32
CA GLY A 136 16.61 -6.93 9.19
C GLY A 136 15.13 -7.05 9.56
N ALA A 137 14.74 -8.10 10.27
CA ALA A 137 13.37 -8.31 10.72
C ALA A 137 12.90 -7.19 11.67
N LYS A 138 13.71 -6.86 12.69
CA LYS A 138 13.40 -5.77 13.64
C LYS A 138 13.27 -4.41 12.95
N THR A 139 14.12 -4.13 11.97
CA THR A 139 14.04 -2.89 11.20
C THR A 139 12.73 -2.81 10.40
N PHE A 140 12.34 -3.91 9.74
CA PHE A 140 11.10 -3.98 8.99
C PHE A 140 9.87 -3.80 9.89
N GLU A 141 9.82 -4.49 11.04
CA GLU A 141 8.73 -4.37 12.00
C GLU A 141 8.57 -2.93 12.51
N ARG A 142 9.69 -2.27 12.83
CA ARG A 142 9.71 -0.86 13.19
C ARG A 142 9.14 0.04 12.10
N GLU A 143 9.63 -0.10 10.87
CA GLU A 143 9.17 0.72 9.74
C GLU A 143 7.68 0.49 9.45
N HIS A 144 7.21 -0.74 9.66
CA HIS A 144 5.80 -1.10 9.54
C HIS A 144 4.94 -0.37 10.58
N GLU A 145 5.29 -0.46 11.87
CA GLU A 145 4.53 0.22 12.93
C GLU A 145 4.55 1.74 12.78
N ILE A 146 5.71 2.32 12.40
CA ILE A 146 5.80 3.76 12.10
C ILE A 146 4.84 4.13 10.96
N SER A 147 4.73 3.31 9.92
CA SER A 147 3.79 3.54 8.81
C SER A 147 2.33 3.47 9.28
N LEU A 148 2.00 2.57 10.21
CA LEU A 148 0.66 2.50 10.81
C LEU A 148 0.34 3.75 11.62
N VAL A 149 1.30 4.27 12.40
CA VAL A 149 1.16 5.52 13.14
C VAL A 149 0.91 6.70 12.20
N TYR A 150 1.67 6.84 11.12
CA TYR A 150 1.45 7.92 10.14
C TYR A 150 0.05 7.85 9.52
N ASN A 151 -0.39 6.66 9.11
CA ASN A 151 -1.74 6.49 8.57
C ASN A 151 -2.82 6.86 9.60
N ALA A 152 -2.69 6.42 10.86
CA ALA A 152 -3.63 6.75 11.92
C ALA A 152 -3.70 8.26 12.18
N ARG A 153 -2.55 8.95 12.23
CA ARG A 153 -2.46 10.42 12.36
C ARG A 153 -3.16 11.11 11.21
N ASP A 154 -2.91 10.68 9.97
CA ASP A 154 -3.55 11.26 8.79
C ASP A 154 -5.07 11.09 8.82
N MET A 155 -5.58 9.94 9.28
CA MET A 155 -7.03 9.75 9.42
C MET A 155 -7.63 10.69 10.46
N VAL A 156 -6.97 10.89 11.61
CA VAL A 156 -7.38 11.87 12.64
C VAL A 156 -7.41 13.28 12.05
N MET A 157 -6.30 13.72 11.44
CA MET A 157 -6.18 15.06 10.85
C MET A 157 -7.24 15.32 9.78
N GLN A 158 -7.49 14.37 8.89
CA GLN A 158 -8.53 14.50 7.86
C GLN A 158 -9.94 14.57 8.47
N THR A 159 -10.18 13.89 9.60
CA THR A 159 -11.47 13.92 10.30
C THR A 159 -11.69 15.25 11.00
N GLU A 160 -10.67 15.77 11.68
CA GLU A 160 -10.70 17.08 12.33
C GLU A 160 -10.94 18.18 11.31
N HIS A 161 -10.20 18.15 10.20
CA HIS A 161 -10.38 19.10 9.11
C HIS A 161 -11.79 19.04 8.51
N ALA A 162 -12.36 17.84 8.32
CA ALA A 162 -13.74 17.71 7.86
C ALA A 162 -14.75 18.33 8.84
N LEU A 163 -14.54 18.17 10.16
CA LEU A 163 -15.37 18.80 11.20
C LEU A 163 -15.26 20.33 11.17
N ASP A 164 -14.05 20.86 11.03
CA ASP A 164 -13.81 22.31 10.91
C ASP A 164 -14.48 22.91 9.68
N ARG A 165 -14.53 22.14 8.58
CA ARG A 165 -15.24 22.57 7.38
C ARG A 165 -16.76 22.58 7.55
N ILE A 166 -17.30 21.68 8.36
CA ILE A 166 -18.72 21.70 8.72
C ILE A 166 -19.03 22.94 9.56
N THR A 167 -18.17 23.28 10.54
CA THR A 167 -18.37 24.48 11.37
C THR A 167 -18.20 25.77 10.59
N ALA A 168 -17.26 25.82 9.64
CA ALA A 168 -17.04 26.95 8.74
C ALA A 168 -18.09 27.08 7.61
N GLY A 169 -18.98 26.08 7.45
CA GLY A 169 -19.98 26.06 6.37
C GLY A 169 -19.39 25.85 4.96
N SER A 170 -18.14 25.39 4.86
CA SER A 170 -17.47 25.10 3.59
C SER A 170 -17.55 23.63 3.19
N TYR A 171 -18.08 22.75 4.05
CA TYR A 171 -18.26 21.33 3.77
C TYR A 171 -19.06 21.11 2.48
N GLY A 172 -18.65 20.12 1.67
CA GLY A 172 -19.26 19.88 0.36
C GLY A 172 -18.64 20.65 -0.80
N LYS A 173 -17.63 21.50 -0.60
CA LYS A 173 -16.92 22.22 -1.67
C LYS A 173 -15.50 21.69 -1.89
N CYS A 174 -15.02 21.67 -3.12
CA CYS A 174 -13.64 21.28 -3.41
C CYS A 174 -12.67 22.37 -2.94
N GLU A 175 -11.58 22.02 -2.27
CA GLU A 175 -10.55 22.98 -1.84
C GLU A 175 -9.70 23.51 -3.00
N ASP A 176 -9.50 22.73 -4.07
CA ASP A 176 -8.69 23.13 -5.23
C ASP A 176 -9.48 24.01 -6.21
N CYS A 177 -10.71 23.60 -6.58
CA CYS A 177 -11.50 24.29 -7.61
C CYS A 177 -12.78 24.97 -7.13
N GLY A 178 -13.15 24.83 -5.85
CA GLY A 178 -14.38 25.42 -5.30
C GLY A 178 -15.70 24.73 -5.71
N ASN A 179 -15.67 23.83 -6.70
CA ASN A 179 -16.86 23.11 -7.17
C ASN A 179 -17.45 22.19 -6.10
N ALA A 180 -18.76 21.88 -6.21
CA ALA A 180 -19.41 20.97 -5.29
C ALA A 180 -18.83 19.54 -5.38
N ILE A 181 -18.67 18.89 -4.23
CA ILE A 181 -18.36 17.48 -4.10
C ILE A 181 -19.69 16.73 -4.03
N GLY A 182 -19.86 15.72 -4.90
CA GLY A 182 -21.11 14.98 -5.01
C GLY A 182 -21.54 14.39 -3.67
N LYS A 183 -22.82 14.52 -3.34
CA LYS A 183 -23.34 14.11 -2.02
C LYS A 183 -23.13 12.63 -1.75
N ALA A 184 -23.34 11.78 -2.76
CA ALA A 184 -23.09 10.34 -2.67
C ALA A 184 -21.62 10.02 -2.30
N ARG A 185 -20.66 10.82 -2.79
CA ARG A 185 -19.25 10.63 -2.43
C ARG A 185 -18.98 10.96 -0.98
N LEU A 186 -19.57 12.03 -0.44
CA LEU A 186 -19.37 12.42 0.95
C LEU A 186 -20.14 11.53 1.94
N GLN A 187 -21.21 10.87 1.50
CA GLN A 187 -21.88 9.86 2.31
C GLN A 187 -21.00 8.61 2.51
N VAL A 188 -20.20 8.24 1.49
CA VAL A 188 -19.27 7.10 1.57
C VAL A 188 -17.91 7.51 2.15
N PHE A 189 -17.41 8.67 1.76
CA PHE A 189 -16.10 9.22 2.14
C PHE A 189 -16.27 10.61 2.77
N PRO A 190 -16.71 10.69 4.04
CA PRO A 190 -17.06 11.96 4.69
C PRO A 190 -15.86 12.87 4.96
N ARG A 191 -14.63 12.34 4.92
CA ARG A 191 -13.39 13.08 5.13
C ARG A 191 -12.81 13.69 3.86
N ALA A 192 -13.46 13.49 2.72
CA ALA A 192 -12.89 13.85 1.44
C ALA A 192 -13.01 15.35 1.12
N THR A 193 -11.88 15.99 0.79
CA THR A 193 -11.77 17.45 0.61
C THR A 193 -11.82 17.93 -0.84
N LEU A 194 -11.48 17.05 -1.79
CA LEU A 194 -11.39 17.35 -3.22
C LEU A 194 -12.56 16.75 -4.01
N CYS A 195 -12.96 17.38 -5.12
CA CYS A 195 -13.87 16.75 -6.08
C CYS A 195 -13.14 15.66 -6.88
N MET A 196 -13.89 14.78 -7.56
CA MET A 196 -13.29 13.65 -8.27
C MET A 196 -12.34 14.06 -9.40
N ILE A 197 -12.62 15.16 -10.10
CA ILE A 197 -11.75 15.67 -11.17
C ILE A 197 -10.42 16.17 -10.58
N CYS A 198 -10.46 16.94 -9.49
CA CYS A 198 -9.25 17.41 -8.81
C CYS A 198 -8.47 16.24 -8.19
N LYS A 199 -9.16 15.25 -7.61
CA LYS A 199 -8.51 14.06 -7.08
C LYS A 199 -7.82 13.25 -8.19
N GLN A 200 -8.46 13.03 -9.33
CA GLN A 200 -7.84 12.37 -10.48
C GLN A 200 -6.63 13.14 -11.05
N LYS A 201 -6.65 14.46 -10.97
CA LYS A 201 -5.53 15.32 -11.40
C LYS A 201 -4.35 15.22 -10.42
N GLU A 202 -4.63 15.18 -9.13
CA GLU A 202 -3.62 14.97 -8.07
C GLU A 202 -2.92 13.62 -8.24
N GLU A 203 -3.67 12.53 -8.42
CA GLU A 203 -3.12 11.18 -8.59
C GLU A 203 -2.30 10.99 -9.88
N ARG A 204 -2.43 11.89 -10.87
CA ARG A 204 -1.65 11.85 -12.12
C ARG A 204 -0.31 12.59 -12.00
N ARG A 205 -0.15 13.46 -11.00
CA ARG A 205 1.08 14.23 -10.80
C ARG A 205 2.16 13.38 -10.15
#